data_AF-A0A6N7X766-F1
#
_entry.id   AF-A0A6N7X766-F1
#
_cell.length_a   1.000
_cell.length_b   1.000
_cell.length_c   1.000
_cell.angle_alpha   90.00
_cell.angle_beta   90.00
_cell.angle_gamma   90.00
#
_symmetry.space_group_name_H-M   'P 1'
#
loop_
_entity.id
_entity.type
_entity.pdbx_description
1 polymer ?
#
loop_
_entity_poly.entity_id
_entity_poly.type
_entity_poly.pdbx_seq_one_letter_code
_entity_poly.pdbx_strand_id
1 'polypeptide(L)'
;MFWSLVSLLVLALVVRGIVFAVRWFVAWLGRGKPIQRAAEDRELPQEVRDAARELDYYYRLKGYRELIGKPLKLSRAQLSLLAQRERVVRDDRVDHMRIGWYQVVILFIVGSVGGLLLEQLWMFVTLGLTEGRYGLVWGPFSPLYGVGAVLLTLISLQLRRKKAKWWMVFLVSMVVGGLLEQLTGWGMETLMGAVSWDYTSVPGCITKWVAWPFLFFWGALGLIWANVITPWLLGLIGEPTTRRQVIFVLILAAYLSLDVFMTLACFTRRAERDEGIPPKNEFEVWVDKNFSNQFMSHRFENMVIEGHGK
;
A
#
# COMPACT_ATOMS: atom_id res chain seq x y z
N MET A 1 35.30 -1.03 -14.78
CA MET A 1 35.53 -1.21 -13.33
C MET A 1 35.27 0.06 -12.52
N PHE A 2 35.92 1.21 -12.80
CA PHE A 2 35.69 2.47 -12.05
C PHE A 2 34.23 2.92 -12.05
N TRP A 3 33.59 3.02 -13.22
CA TRP A 3 32.18 3.40 -13.33
C TRP A 3 31.23 2.43 -12.63
N SER A 4 31.54 1.12 -12.64
CA SER A 4 30.76 0.11 -11.91
C SER A 4 30.82 0.31 -10.39
N LEU A 5 31.98 0.70 -9.85
CA LEU A 5 32.14 1.02 -8.43
C LEU A 5 31.43 2.33 -8.04
N VAL A 6 31.49 3.35 -8.91
CA VAL A 6 30.77 4.60 -8.73
C VAL A 6 29.26 4.37 -8.74
N SER A 7 28.74 3.58 -9.70
CA SER A 7 27.33 3.20 -9.75
C SER A 7 26.87 2.43 -8.51
N LEU A 8 27.67 1.49 -8.02
CA LEU A 8 27.36 0.76 -6.77
C LEU A 8 27.34 1.67 -5.55
N LEU A 9 28.25 2.63 -5.46
CA LEU A 9 28.30 3.59 -4.37
C LEU A 9 27.10 4.55 -4.40
N VAL A 10 26.72 5.04 -5.59
CA VAL A 10 25.52 5.86 -5.78
C VAL A 10 24.26 5.07 -5.40
N LEU A 11 24.15 3.81 -5.84
CA LEU A 11 23.04 2.94 -5.48
C LEU A 11 22.94 2.73 -3.97
N ALA A 12 24.07 2.47 -3.29
CA ALA A 12 24.11 2.33 -1.85
C ALA A 12 23.68 3.61 -1.11
N LEU A 13 24.07 4.79 -1.61
CA LEU A 13 23.64 6.07 -1.07
C LEU A 13 22.15 6.33 -1.29
N VAL A 14 21.61 5.99 -2.45
CA VAL A 14 20.16 6.09 -2.73
C VAL A 14 19.36 5.16 -1.82
N VAL A 15 19.76 3.89 -1.69
CA VAL A 15 19.11 2.93 -0.78
C VAL A 15 19.17 3.45 0.66
N ARG A 16 20.33 3.95 1.10
CA ARG A 16 20.48 4.53 2.43
C ARG A 16 19.61 5.77 2.62
N GLY A 17 19.49 6.62 1.61
CA GLY A 17 18.62 7.79 1.60
C GLY A 17 17.14 7.42 1.71
N ILE A 18 16.69 6.42 0.94
CA ILE A 18 15.32 5.88 1.02
C ILE A 18 15.05 5.30 2.41
N VAL A 19 15.94 4.46 2.93
CA VAL A 19 15.80 3.88 4.27
C VAL A 19 15.74 4.98 5.33
N PHE A 20 16.58 6.02 5.21
CA PHE A 20 16.53 7.17 6.10
C PHE A 20 15.20 7.92 5.99
N ALA A 21 14.72 8.21 4.78
CA ALA A 21 13.45 8.90 4.54
C ALA A 21 12.26 8.09 5.08
N VAL A 22 12.23 6.78 4.87
CA VAL A 22 11.20 5.88 5.42
C VAL A 22 11.26 5.89 6.94
N ARG A 23 12.45 5.75 7.55
CA ARG A 23 12.59 5.76 9.02
C ARG A 23 12.19 7.11 9.61
N TRP A 24 12.56 8.20 8.95
CA TRP A 24 12.16 9.56 9.34
C TRP A 24 10.65 9.74 9.23
N PHE A 25 10.05 9.32 8.12
CA PHE A 25 8.61 9.39 7.90
C PHE A 25 7.84 8.57 8.94
N VAL A 26 8.30 7.35 9.21
CA VAL A 26 7.76 6.49 10.27
C VAL A 26 7.89 7.13 11.66
N ALA A 27 9.03 7.75 11.97
CA ALA A 27 9.22 8.46 13.22
C ALA A 27 8.31 9.70 13.32
N TRP A 28 8.11 10.40 12.20
CA TRP A 28 7.29 11.61 12.08
C TRP A 28 5.78 11.33 12.13
N LEU A 29 5.32 10.21 11.57
CA LEU A 29 3.96 9.70 11.78
C LEU A 29 3.68 9.48 13.27
N GLY A 30 4.74 9.31 14.06
CA GLY A 30 4.68 9.34 15.51
C GLY A 30 4.08 8.07 16.08
N ARG A 31 4.74 7.52 17.09
CA ARG A 31 4.07 6.60 18.02
C ARG A 31 3.32 7.46 19.02
N GLY A 32 2.12 7.93 18.68
CA GLY A 32 1.22 8.46 19.71
C GLY A 32 1.13 7.44 20.84
N LYS A 33 1.38 7.84 22.10
CA LYS A 33 1.59 6.93 23.24
C LYS A 33 0.52 5.81 23.24
N PRO A 34 0.83 4.63 22.68
CA PRO A 34 -0.22 3.68 22.27
C PRO A 34 -0.91 3.01 23.46
N ILE A 35 -0.17 2.89 24.55
CA ILE A 35 -0.58 2.17 25.75
C ILE A 35 -1.49 3.04 26.63
N GLN A 36 -1.31 4.37 26.66
CA GLN A 36 -2.11 5.24 27.53
C GLN A 36 -3.55 5.35 27.04
N ARG A 37 -3.76 5.60 25.74
CA ARG A 37 -5.13 5.67 25.18
C ARG A 37 -5.87 4.33 25.13
N ALA A 38 -5.18 3.22 24.83
CA ALA A 38 -5.83 1.90 24.81
C ALA A 38 -6.34 1.46 26.20
N ALA A 39 -5.77 2.02 27.28
CA ALA A 39 -6.19 1.78 28.66
C ALA A 39 -7.20 2.81 29.20
N GLU A 40 -7.46 3.92 28.47
CA GLU A 40 -8.38 4.98 28.91
C GLU A 40 -9.85 4.58 28.72
N ASP A 41 -10.17 3.83 27.67
CA ASP A 41 -11.57 3.57 27.27
C ASP A 41 -12.05 2.11 27.52
N ARG A 42 -11.19 1.23 28.04
CA ARG A 42 -11.53 -0.19 28.30
C ARG A 42 -10.60 -0.86 29.32
N GLU A 43 -11.14 -1.80 30.09
CA GLU A 43 -10.31 -2.77 30.81
C GLU A 43 -9.53 -3.67 29.83
N LEU A 44 -8.21 -3.67 29.97
CA LEU A 44 -7.31 -4.51 29.18
C LEU A 44 -7.25 -5.93 29.75
N PRO A 45 -7.21 -6.99 28.92
CA PRO A 45 -6.96 -8.34 29.38
C PRO A 45 -5.66 -8.44 30.20
N GLN A 46 -5.62 -9.33 31.19
CA GLN A 46 -4.47 -9.47 32.10
C GLN A 46 -3.15 -9.67 31.33
N GLU A 47 -3.16 -10.53 30.30
CA GLU A 47 -2.00 -10.79 29.44
C GLU A 47 -1.48 -9.52 28.75
N VAL A 48 -2.38 -8.66 28.26
CA VAL A 48 -2.03 -7.39 27.61
C VAL A 48 -1.45 -6.41 28.62
N ARG A 49 -2.01 -6.35 29.84
CA ARG A 49 -1.47 -5.51 30.94
C ARG A 49 -0.06 -5.94 31.32
N ASP A 50 0.18 -7.25 31.44
CA ASP A 50 1.49 -7.80 31.81
C ASP A 50 2.52 -7.51 30.73
N ALA A 51 2.17 -7.79 29.46
CA ALA A 51 3.01 -7.46 28.32
C ALA A 51 3.34 -5.96 28.25
N ALA A 52 2.35 -5.08 28.46
CA ALA A 52 2.55 -3.64 28.45
C ALA A 52 3.48 -3.17 29.58
N ARG A 53 3.33 -3.71 30.80
CA ARG A 53 4.20 -3.41 31.94
C ARG A 53 5.64 -3.85 31.71
N GLU A 54 5.84 -5.06 31.20
CA GLU A 54 7.17 -5.59 30.87
C GLU A 54 7.87 -4.74 29.80
N LEU A 55 7.14 -4.35 28.75
CA LEU A 55 7.66 -3.48 27.70
C LEU A 55 8.03 -2.10 28.22
N ASP A 56 7.17 -1.48 29.03
CA ASP A 56 7.43 -0.16 29.60
C ASP A 56 8.65 -0.17 30.54
N TYR A 57 8.81 -1.22 31.36
CA TYR A 57 10.03 -1.42 32.14
C TYR A 57 11.27 -1.53 31.24
N TYR A 58 11.21 -2.36 30.19
CA TYR A 58 12.31 -2.53 29.24
C TYR A 58 12.69 -1.20 28.56
N TYR A 59 11.72 -0.45 28.04
CA TYR A 59 11.96 0.80 27.32
C TYR A 59 12.53 1.89 28.24
N ARG A 60 12.06 1.98 29.49
CA ARG A 60 12.63 2.88 30.50
C ARG A 60 14.08 2.51 30.85
N LEU A 61 14.35 1.23 31.09
CA LEU A 61 15.70 0.74 31.38
C LEU A 61 16.65 0.97 30.21
N LYS A 62 16.19 0.78 28.96
CA LYS A 62 16.96 1.04 27.75
C LYS A 62 17.35 2.52 27.65
N GLY A 63 16.39 3.43 27.81
CA GLY A 63 16.66 4.87 27.79
C GLY A 63 17.65 5.27 28.88
N TYR A 64 17.48 4.79 30.10
CA TYR A 64 18.43 5.05 31.20
C TYR A 64 19.84 4.55 30.87
N ARG A 65 19.96 3.34 30.32
CA ARG A 65 21.24 2.73 29.97
C ARG A 65 21.96 3.40 28.80
N GLU A 66 21.20 3.93 27.85
CA GLU A 66 21.75 4.77 26.77
C GLU A 66 22.31 6.09 27.32
N LEU A 67 21.61 6.74 28.26
CA LEU A 67 22.06 7.99 28.89
C LEU A 67 23.39 7.83 29.65
N ILE A 68 23.58 6.71 30.36
CA ILE A 68 24.83 6.42 31.10
C ILE A 68 25.93 5.76 30.22
N GLY A 69 25.75 5.74 28.89
CA GLY A 69 26.73 5.21 27.94
C GLY A 69 26.95 3.69 28.00
N LYS A 70 26.03 2.92 28.61
CA LYS A 70 26.13 1.47 28.79
C LYS A 70 24.94 0.74 28.15
N PRO A 71 24.85 0.67 26.81
CA PRO A 71 23.68 0.14 26.12
C PRO A 71 23.34 -1.30 26.56
N LEU A 72 22.04 -1.63 26.55
CA LEU A 72 21.58 -2.98 26.84
C LEU A 72 22.04 -3.95 25.75
N LYS A 73 22.69 -5.04 26.17
CA LYS A 73 22.93 -6.21 25.32
C LYS A 73 21.91 -7.28 25.67
N LEU A 74 21.13 -7.70 24.69
CA LEU A 74 20.08 -8.69 24.85
C LEU A 74 20.46 -10.01 24.17
N SER A 75 20.07 -11.13 24.77
CA SER A 75 20.15 -12.43 24.13
C SER A 75 19.09 -12.58 23.04
N ARG A 76 19.27 -13.55 22.13
CA ARG A 76 18.25 -13.88 21.11
C ARG A 76 16.90 -14.26 21.74
N ALA A 77 16.93 -15.00 22.85
CA ALA A 77 15.72 -15.37 23.60
C ALA A 77 15.00 -14.13 24.15
N GLN A 78 15.73 -13.18 24.74
CA GLN A 78 15.16 -11.92 25.23
C GLN A 78 14.56 -11.08 24.11
N LEU A 79 15.23 -11.00 22.95
CA LEU A 79 14.69 -10.32 21.77
C LEU A 79 13.38 -10.97 21.27
N SER A 80 13.33 -12.30 21.21
CA SER A 80 12.12 -13.02 20.80
C SER A 80 10.94 -12.79 21.76
N LEU A 81 11.22 -12.76 23.07
CA LEU A 81 10.22 -12.48 24.09
C LEU A 81 9.66 -11.05 23.95
N LEU A 82 10.54 -10.06 23.79
CA LEU A 82 10.13 -8.68 23.55
C LEU A 82 9.25 -8.56 22.30
N ALA A 83 9.64 -9.20 21.20
CA ALA A 83 8.85 -9.21 19.98
C ALA A 83 7.47 -9.86 20.17
N GLN A 84 7.38 -10.92 20.98
CA GLN A 84 6.10 -11.54 21.35
C GLN A 84 5.24 -10.59 22.18
N ARG A 85 5.80 -9.92 23.19
CA ARG A 85 5.07 -8.93 24.00
C ARG A 85 4.57 -7.75 23.16
N GLU A 86 5.42 -7.24 22.27
CA GLU A 86 5.03 -6.18 21.32
C GLU A 86 3.89 -6.61 20.42
N ARG A 87 3.90 -7.87 19.95
CA ARG A 87 2.80 -8.42 19.15
C ARG A 87 1.51 -8.45 19.95
N VAL A 88 1.52 -8.95 21.19
CA VAL A 88 0.32 -9.01 22.06
C VAL A 88 -0.31 -7.63 22.23
N VAL A 89 0.49 -6.62 22.61
CA VAL A 89 -0.01 -5.26 22.82
C VAL A 89 -0.48 -4.61 21.51
N ARG A 90 0.25 -4.84 20.41
CA ARG A 90 -0.09 -4.27 19.10
C ARG A 90 -1.38 -4.86 18.56
N ASP A 91 -1.54 -6.18 18.63
CA ASP A 91 -2.70 -6.88 18.09
C ASP A 91 -3.98 -6.47 18.83
N ASP A 92 -3.94 -6.41 20.17
CA ASP A 92 -5.08 -5.89 20.95
C ASP A 92 -5.42 -4.44 20.58
N ARG A 93 -4.42 -3.57 20.44
CA ARG A 93 -4.65 -2.19 19.99
C ARG A 93 -5.30 -2.14 18.60
N VAL A 94 -4.80 -2.91 17.65
CA VAL A 94 -5.28 -2.89 16.26
C VAL A 94 -6.71 -3.43 16.16
N ASP A 95 -7.02 -4.49 16.91
CA ASP A 95 -8.36 -5.07 16.91
C ASP A 95 -9.43 -4.08 17.41
N HIS A 96 -9.06 -3.15 18.29
CA HIS A 96 -9.93 -2.10 18.84
C HIS A 96 -9.77 -0.73 18.16
N MET A 97 -8.86 -0.58 17.20
CA MET A 97 -8.60 0.69 16.52
C MET A 97 -9.79 1.09 15.64
N ARG A 98 -10.25 2.34 15.75
CA ARG A 98 -11.24 2.90 14.81
C ARG A 98 -10.53 3.42 13.58
N ILE A 99 -10.89 2.89 12.41
CA ILE A 99 -10.36 3.36 11.13
C ILE A 99 -11.14 4.62 10.71
N GLY A 100 -10.43 5.74 10.63
CA GLY A 100 -10.93 6.98 10.06
C GLY A 100 -10.35 7.23 8.66
N TRP A 101 -10.74 8.36 8.08
CA TRP A 101 -10.26 8.79 6.76
C TRP A 101 -8.72 8.92 6.69
N TYR A 102 -8.07 9.31 7.80
CA TYR A 102 -6.63 9.44 7.90
C TYR A 102 -5.91 8.12 7.58
N GLN A 103 -6.34 7.03 8.23
CA GLN A 103 -5.75 5.71 8.00
C GLN A 103 -6.06 5.22 6.58
N VAL A 104 -7.27 5.47 6.06
CA VAL A 104 -7.65 5.07 4.70
C VAL A 104 -6.73 5.69 3.66
N VAL A 105 -6.46 7.00 3.73
CA VAL A 105 -5.59 7.68 2.77
C VAL A 105 -4.14 7.17 2.87
N ILE A 106 -3.61 7.00 4.08
CA ILE A 106 -2.24 6.47 4.24
C ILE A 106 -2.15 5.03 3.75
N LEU A 107 -3.13 4.18 4.09
CA LEU A 107 -3.20 2.79 3.60
C LEU A 107 -3.24 2.75 2.07
N PHE A 108 -4.05 3.62 1.45
CA PHE A 108 -4.12 3.74 0.01
C PHE A 108 -2.76 4.12 -0.58
N ILE A 109 -2.08 5.12 -0.04
CA ILE A 109 -0.78 5.60 -0.55
C ILE A 109 0.30 4.53 -0.38
N VAL A 110 0.44 4.00 0.83
CA VAL A 110 1.44 2.97 1.15
C VAL A 110 1.16 1.70 0.36
N GLY A 111 -0.11 1.31 0.20
CA GLY A 111 -0.54 0.19 -0.63
C GLY A 111 -0.25 0.40 -2.11
N SER A 112 -0.55 1.59 -2.63
CA SER A 112 -0.32 1.96 -4.04
C SER A 112 1.14 1.85 -4.42
N VAL A 113 2.02 2.46 -3.61
CA VAL A 113 3.47 2.45 -3.84
C VAL A 113 4.05 1.07 -3.51
N GLY A 114 3.64 0.47 -2.40
CA GLY A 114 4.15 -0.83 -1.95
C GLY A 114 3.82 -1.98 -2.90
N GLY A 115 2.62 -1.98 -3.47
CA GLY A 115 2.22 -2.94 -4.50
C GLY A 115 3.06 -2.81 -5.76
N LEU A 116 3.33 -1.57 -6.21
CA LEU A 116 4.20 -1.32 -7.36
C LEU A 116 5.63 -1.79 -7.13
N LEU A 117 6.19 -1.52 -5.95
CA LEU A 117 7.54 -1.98 -5.61
C LEU A 117 7.62 -3.51 -5.56
N LEU A 118 6.60 -4.17 -5.02
CA LEU A 118 6.54 -5.63 -4.96
C LEU A 118 6.43 -6.24 -6.37
N GLU A 119 5.57 -5.68 -7.22
CA GLU A 119 5.42 -6.14 -8.59
C GLU A 119 6.69 -5.89 -9.40
N GLN A 120 7.30 -4.72 -9.27
CA GLN A 120 8.56 -4.41 -9.94
C GLN A 120 9.68 -5.39 -9.55
N LEU A 121 9.78 -5.70 -8.25
CA LEU A 121 10.76 -6.67 -7.75
C LEU A 121 10.48 -8.07 -8.30
N TRP A 122 9.21 -8.49 -8.33
CA TRP A 122 8.80 -9.77 -8.89
C TRP A 122 9.17 -9.88 -10.37
N MET A 123 8.81 -8.87 -11.17
CA MET A 123 9.10 -8.80 -12.60
C MET A 123 10.61 -8.78 -12.87
N PHE A 124 11.37 -8.05 -12.07
CA PHE A 124 12.83 -8.01 -12.19
C PHE A 124 13.46 -9.38 -11.91
N VAL A 125 13.01 -10.09 -10.86
CA VAL A 125 13.54 -11.40 -10.50
C VAL A 125 13.14 -12.50 -11.49
N THR A 126 11.92 -12.44 -12.03
CA THR A 126 11.38 -13.49 -12.90
C THR A 126 11.71 -13.30 -14.37
N LEU A 127 11.68 -12.06 -14.86
CA LEU A 127 11.76 -11.73 -16.29
C LEU A 127 12.90 -10.76 -16.63
N GLY A 128 13.57 -10.17 -15.64
CA GLY A 128 14.62 -9.17 -15.86
C GLY A 128 14.10 -7.82 -16.37
N LEU A 129 12.77 -7.60 -16.35
CA LEU A 129 12.13 -6.38 -16.84
C LEU A 129 12.01 -5.33 -15.75
N THR A 130 12.24 -4.07 -16.13
CA THR A 130 12.11 -2.89 -15.25
C THR A 130 10.93 -1.99 -15.65
N GLU A 131 9.90 -2.57 -16.28
CA GLU A 131 8.71 -1.84 -16.70
C GLU A 131 7.88 -1.41 -15.50
N GLY A 132 7.54 -0.12 -15.45
CA GLY A 132 6.78 0.45 -14.36
C GLY A 132 5.28 0.36 -14.63
N ARG A 133 4.56 -0.41 -13.82
CA ARG A 133 3.12 -0.66 -13.98
C ARG A 133 2.24 0.39 -13.32
N TYR A 134 2.57 1.63 -13.58
CA TYR A 134 1.91 2.76 -12.94
C TYR A 134 0.43 2.84 -13.33
N GLY A 135 -0.42 3.27 -12.40
CA GLY A 135 -1.86 3.41 -12.64
C GLY A 135 -2.33 4.85 -12.79
N LEU A 136 -1.47 5.85 -12.54
CA LEU A 136 -1.79 7.28 -12.64
C LEU A 136 -0.75 8.04 -13.45
N VAL A 137 -1.07 9.25 -13.92
CA VAL A 137 -0.14 10.07 -14.73
C VAL A 137 1.01 10.62 -13.90
N TRP A 138 0.77 10.92 -12.63
CA TRP A 138 1.78 11.45 -11.73
C TRP A 138 2.19 10.46 -10.65
N GLY A 139 3.47 10.53 -10.25
CA GLY A 139 4.02 9.76 -9.13
C GLY A 139 3.98 8.23 -9.27
N PRO A 140 4.54 7.47 -8.33
CA PRO A 140 4.55 6.02 -8.38
C PRO A 140 3.28 5.43 -7.74
N PHE A 141 2.10 5.72 -8.30
CA PHE A 141 0.82 5.29 -7.72
C PHE A 141 0.08 4.30 -8.62
N SER A 142 -0.45 3.23 -8.00
CA SER A 142 -1.36 2.28 -8.61
C SER A 142 -2.65 2.22 -7.78
N PRO A 143 -3.77 2.78 -8.30
CA PRO A 143 -5.04 2.77 -7.59
C PRO A 143 -5.53 1.36 -7.26
N LEU A 144 -5.28 0.38 -8.13
CA LEU A 144 -5.61 -1.03 -7.90
C LEU A 144 -4.99 -1.53 -6.57
N TYR A 145 -3.69 -1.30 -6.39
CA TYR A 145 -2.98 -1.74 -5.18
C TYR A 145 -3.37 -0.93 -3.94
N GLY A 146 -3.59 0.38 -4.10
CA GLY A 146 -4.08 1.23 -3.01
C GLY A 146 -5.46 0.80 -2.51
N VAL A 147 -6.42 0.61 -3.42
CA VAL A 147 -7.77 0.12 -3.09
C VAL A 147 -7.69 -1.28 -2.50
N GLY A 148 -6.89 -2.18 -3.09
CA GLY A 148 -6.69 -3.53 -2.56
C GLY A 148 -6.17 -3.54 -1.13
N ALA A 149 -5.17 -2.72 -0.83
CA ALA A 149 -4.63 -2.58 0.52
C ALA A 149 -5.68 -2.06 1.52
N VAL A 150 -6.49 -1.07 1.13
CA VAL A 150 -7.59 -0.55 1.97
C VAL A 150 -8.64 -1.63 2.20
N LEU A 151 -9.16 -2.25 1.14
CA LEU A 151 -10.21 -3.26 1.22
C LEU A 151 -9.77 -4.46 2.06
N LEU A 152 -8.61 -5.02 1.77
CA LEU A 152 -8.07 -6.13 2.55
C LEU A 152 -7.87 -5.76 4.01
N THR A 153 -7.43 -4.53 4.33
CA THR A 153 -7.27 -4.07 5.72
C THR A 153 -8.61 -3.95 6.44
N LEU A 154 -9.61 -3.34 5.82
CA LEU A 154 -10.95 -3.16 6.41
C LEU A 154 -11.63 -4.50 6.68
N ILE A 155 -11.58 -5.42 5.71
CA ILE A 155 -12.14 -6.76 5.85
C ILE A 155 -11.34 -7.57 6.88
N SER A 156 -10.01 -7.48 6.86
CA SER A 156 -9.16 -8.15 7.84
C SER A 156 -9.53 -7.73 9.27
N LEU A 157 -9.71 -6.43 9.53
CA LEU A 157 -10.15 -5.96 10.83
C LEU A 157 -11.51 -6.51 11.23
N GLN A 158 -12.47 -6.51 10.30
CA GLN A 158 -13.82 -7.02 10.57
C GLN A 158 -13.79 -8.52 10.90
N LEU A 159 -12.97 -9.29 10.18
CA LEU A 159 -12.82 -10.73 10.39
C LEU A 159 -12.05 -11.05 11.67
N ARG A 160 -11.00 -10.26 12.00
CA ARG A 160 -10.26 -10.37 13.26
C ARG A 160 -11.16 -10.12 14.47
N ARG A 161 -11.96 -9.04 14.43
CA ARG A 161 -12.95 -8.72 15.49
C ARG A 161 -13.97 -9.84 15.71
N LYS A 162 -14.38 -10.50 14.62
CA LYS A 162 -15.28 -11.65 14.66
C LYS A 162 -14.59 -12.97 15.01
N LYS A 163 -13.27 -12.97 15.25
CA LYS A 163 -12.44 -14.17 15.47
C LYS A 163 -12.67 -15.22 14.38
N ALA A 164 -12.75 -14.76 13.13
CA ALA A 164 -13.02 -15.61 11.98
C ALA A 164 -11.96 -16.70 11.83
N LYS A 165 -12.39 -17.90 11.42
CA LYS A 165 -11.46 -19.01 11.13
C LYS A 165 -10.61 -18.69 9.91
N TRP A 166 -9.43 -19.27 9.81
CA TRP A 166 -8.50 -19.03 8.71
C TRP A 166 -9.15 -19.24 7.32
N TRP A 167 -9.99 -20.28 7.15
CA TRP A 167 -10.65 -20.55 5.89
C TRP A 167 -11.71 -19.48 5.53
N MET A 168 -12.34 -18.84 6.52
CA MET A 168 -13.27 -17.73 6.26
C MET A 168 -12.50 -16.51 5.75
N VAL A 169 -11.35 -16.21 6.35
CA VAL A 169 -10.46 -15.15 5.88
C VAL A 169 -10.02 -15.41 4.44
N PHE A 170 -9.59 -16.64 4.17
CA PHE A 170 -9.21 -17.05 2.83
C PHE A 170 -10.34 -16.81 1.82
N LEU A 171 -11.53 -17.39 2.03
CA LEU A 171 -12.66 -17.29 1.09
C LEU A 171 -13.15 -15.86 0.90
N VAL A 172 -13.27 -15.07 1.97
CA VAL A 172 -13.72 -13.67 1.86
C VAL A 172 -12.69 -12.86 1.08
N SER A 173 -11.39 -13.08 1.32
CA SER A 173 -10.34 -12.41 0.56
C SER A 173 -10.30 -12.84 -0.92
N MET A 174 -10.57 -14.11 -1.24
CA MET A 174 -10.73 -14.54 -2.64
C MET A 174 -11.84 -13.75 -3.33
N VAL A 175 -13.02 -13.67 -2.73
CA VAL A 175 -14.19 -12.99 -3.32
C VAL A 175 -13.91 -11.50 -3.48
N VAL A 176 -13.37 -10.85 -2.45
CA VAL A 176 -13.09 -9.42 -2.48
C VAL A 176 -12.00 -9.07 -3.49
N GLY A 177 -10.94 -9.87 -3.53
CA GLY A 177 -9.87 -9.73 -4.52
C GLY A 177 -10.36 -9.92 -5.95
N GLY A 178 -11.17 -10.96 -6.19
CA GLY A 178 -11.79 -11.20 -7.49
C GLY A 178 -12.74 -10.09 -7.92
N LEU A 179 -13.57 -9.56 -7.01
CA LEU A 179 -14.42 -8.40 -7.31
C LEU A 179 -13.60 -7.16 -7.61
N LEU A 180 -12.49 -6.94 -6.90
CA LEU A 180 -11.59 -5.83 -7.17
C LEU A 180 -10.96 -5.94 -8.55
N GLU A 181 -10.44 -7.11 -8.93
CA GLU A 181 -9.90 -7.37 -10.27
C GLU A 181 -10.96 -7.17 -11.34
N GLN A 182 -12.16 -7.74 -11.13
CA GLN A 182 -13.27 -7.61 -12.06
C GLN A 182 -13.65 -6.14 -12.29
N LEU A 183 -13.85 -5.37 -11.22
CA LEU A 183 -14.28 -3.99 -11.31
C LEU A 183 -13.19 -3.08 -11.88
N THR A 184 -11.92 -3.35 -11.53
CA THR A 184 -10.81 -2.53 -12.00
C THR A 184 -10.50 -2.81 -13.47
N GLY A 185 -10.47 -4.07 -13.87
CA GLY A 185 -10.27 -4.44 -15.27
C GLY A 185 -11.41 -3.93 -16.15
N TRP A 186 -12.66 -4.14 -15.73
CA TRP A 186 -13.83 -3.62 -16.43
C TRP A 186 -13.86 -2.09 -16.49
N GLY A 187 -13.54 -1.42 -15.39
CA GLY A 187 -13.47 0.04 -15.33
C GLY A 187 -12.37 0.61 -16.22
N MET A 188 -11.20 -0.04 -16.27
CA MET A 188 -10.09 0.36 -17.14
C MET A 188 -10.48 0.24 -18.62
N GLU A 189 -11.11 -0.87 -19.01
CA GLU A 189 -11.53 -1.07 -20.40
C GLU A 189 -12.66 -0.10 -20.79
N THR A 190 -13.65 0.09 -19.91
CA THR A 190 -14.82 0.90 -20.22
C THR A 190 -14.55 2.41 -20.16
N LEU A 191 -13.75 2.87 -19.19
CA LEU A 191 -13.51 4.31 -18.97
C LEU A 191 -12.25 4.81 -19.68
N MET A 192 -11.27 3.95 -19.91
CA MET A 192 -9.96 4.34 -20.44
C MET A 192 -9.64 3.69 -21.79
N GLY A 193 -10.47 2.77 -22.29
CA GLY A 193 -10.17 2.02 -23.52
C GLY A 193 -8.90 1.17 -23.41
N ALA A 194 -8.50 0.83 -22.18
CA ALA A 194 -7.21 0.22 -21.89
C ALA A 194 -7.36 -1.13 -21.21
N VAL A 195 -6.45 -2.05 -21.54
CA VAL A 195 -6.38 -3.38 -20.94
C VAL A 195 -4.97 -3.62 -20.42
N SER A 196 -4.84 -3.77 -19.11
CA SER A 196 -3.55 -4.08 -18.48
C SER A 196 -3.31 -5.58 -18.29
N TRP A 197 -4.37 -6.39 -18.20
CA TRP A 197 -4.27 -7.84 -18.15
C TRP A 197 -5.51 -8.51 -18.76
N ASP A 198 -5.29 -9.67 -19.34
CA ASP A 198 -6.31 -10.52 -19.93
C ASP A 198 -6.05 -11.99 -19.55
N TYR A 199 -7.02 -12.63 -18.90
CA TYR A 199 -6.95 -14.00 -18.42
C TYR A 199 -7.71 -15.00 -19.30
N THR A 200 -8.19 -14.61 -20.47
CA THR A 200 -8.89 -15.50 -21.42
C THR A 200 -8.08 -16.74 -21.79
N SER A 201 -6.75 -16.65 -21.81
CA SER A 201 -5.83 -17.75 -22.08
C SER A 201 -5.40 -18.55 -20.83
N VAL A 202 -5.80 -18.11 -19.63
CA VAL A 202 -5.40 -18.74 -18.36
C VAL A 202 -6.37 -19.87 -18.00
N PRO A 203 -5.87 -21.09 -17.66
CA PRO A 203 -6.73 -22.17 -17.20
C PRO A 203 -7.55 -21.77 -15.97
N GLY A 204 -8.87 -21.99 -16.03
CA GLY A 204 -9.79 -21.57 -14.97
C GLY A 204 -10.17 -20.09 -15.03
N CYS A 205 -10.07 -19.46 -16.20
CA CYS A 205 -10.69 -18.17 -16.49
C CYS A 205 -12.20 -18.18 -16.17
N ILE A 206 -12.66 -17.16 -15.45
CA ILE A 206 -14.07 -16.90 -15.14
C ILE A 206 -14.57 -15.73 -15.98
N THR A 207 -13.77 -14.67 -16.06
CA THR A 207 -13.99 -13.50 -16.91
C THR A 207 -12.66 -13.05 -17.51
N LYS A 208 -12.69 -12.10 -18.45
CA LYS A 208 -11.48 -11.48 -19.03
C LYS A 208 -10.45 -11.05 -17.98
N TRP A 209 -10.89 -10.67 -16.77
CA TRP A 209 -10.01 -10.14 -15.72
C TRP A 209 -9.94 -10.98 -14.45
N VAL A 210 -10.69 -12.09 -14.35
CA VAL A 210 -10.70 -12.96 -13.16
C VAL A 210 -10.50 -14.41 -13.55
N ALA A 211 -9.53 -15.08 -12.92
CA ALA A 211 -9.32 -16.51 -13.06
C ALA A 211 -9.04 -17.18 -11.70
N TRP A 212 -9.37 -18.48 -11.59
CA TRP A 212 -9.21 -19.26 -10.37
C TRP A 212 -7.82 -19.15 -9.73
N PRO A 213 -6.69 -19.29 -10.45
CA PRO A 213 -5.37 -19.18 -9.84
C PRO A 213 -5.17 -17.86 -9.07
N PHE A 214 -5.61 -16.75 -9.64
CA PHE A 214 -5.51 -15.42 -9.02
C PHE A 214 -6.45 -15.26 -7.82
N LEU A 215 -7.65 -15.85 -7.87
CA LEU A 215 -8.52 -15.92 -6.69
C LEU A 215 -7.80 -16.64 -5.52
N PHE A 216 -7.15 -17.78 -5.77
CA PHE A 216 -6.36 -18.46 -4.73
C PHE A 216 -5.21 -17.60 -4.21
N PHE A 217 -4.52 -16.85 -5.07
CA PHE A 217 -3.52 -15.87 -4.64
C PHE A 217 -4.12 -14.79 -3.74
N TRP A 218 -5.29 -14.24 -4.06
CA TRP A 218 -5.99 -13.28 -3.19
C TRP A 218 -6.41 -13.88 -1.85
N GLY A 219 -6.85 -15.13 -1.82
CA GLY A 219 -7.13 -15.85 -0.58
C GLY A 219 -5.89 -15.99 0.30
N ALA A 220 -4.77 -16.43 -0.28
CA ALA A 220 -3.50 -16.60 0.43
C ALA A 220 -2.93 -15.26 0.90
N LEU A 221 -2.96 -14.24 0.03
CA LEU A 221 -2.60 -12.88 0.38
C LEU A 221 -3.47 -12.36 1.52
N GLY A 222 -4.77 -12.62 1.50
CA GLY A 222 -5.71 -12.27 2.57
C GLY A 222 -5.33 -12.85 3.93
N LEU A 223 -4.87 -14.10 3.98
CA LEU A 223 -4.38 -14.71 5.23
C LEU A 223 -3.14 -13.99 5.76
N ILE A 224 -2.17 -13.72 4.90
CA ILE A 224 -0.96 -12.98 5.26
C ILE A 224 -1.34 -11.56 5.68
N TRP A 225 -2.29 -10.95 4.96
CA TRP A 225 -2.73 -9.58 5.18
C TRP A 225 -3.41 -9.44 6.54
N ALA A 226 -4.31 -10.34 6.89
CA ALA A 226 -5.02 -10.32 8.16
C ALA A 226 -4.11 -10.60 9.35
N ASN A 227 -3.17 -11.55 9.23
CA ASN A 227 -2.38 -12.01 10.37
C ASN A 227 -1.06 -11.24 10.57
N VAL A 228 -0.50 -10.67 9.52
CA VAL A 228 0.84 -10.07 9.55
C VAL A 228 0.80 -8.60 9.14
N ILE A 229 0.27 -8.31 7.96
CA ILE A 229 0.38 -6.97 7.37
C ILE A 229 -0.53 -5.97 8.09
N THR A 230 -1.79 -6.32 8.35
CA THR A 230 -2.77 -5.45 9.02
C THR A 230 -2.30 -5.01 10.42
N PRO A 231 -1.89 -5.93 11.33
CA PRO A 231 -1.37 -5.52 12.64
C PRO A 231 -0.13 -4.64 12.54
N TRP A 232 0.76 -4.95 11.60
CA TRP A 232 1.99 -4.21 11.42
C TRP A 232 1.73 -2.80 10.85
N LEU A 233 0.98 -2.69 9.75
CA LEU A 233 0.65 -1.42 9.09
C LEU A 233 -0.16 -0.51 10.01
N LEU A 234 -1.27 -0.98 10.57
CA LEU A 234 -2.09 -0.15 11.46
C LEU A 234 -1.35 0.18 12.75
N GLY A 235 -0.50 -0.74 13.22
CA GLY A 235 0.37 -0.48 14.35
C GLY A 235 1.39 0.63 14.10
N LEU A 236 1.84 0.77 12.85
CA LEU A 236 2.76 1.79 12.38
C LEU A 236 2.07 3.14 12.12
N ILE A 237 0.91 3.12 11.45
CA ILE A 237 0.13 4.31 11.09
C ILE A 237 -0.46 4.96 12.33
N GLY A 238 -1.04 4.16 13.23
CA GLY A 238 -1.64 4.64 14.46
C GLY A 238 -2.79 5.63 14.25
N GLU A 239 -2.95 6.54 15.21
CA GLU A 239 -3.89 7.65 15.16
C GLU A 239 -3.13 8.96 14.98
N PRO A 240 -3.70 9.95 14.26
CA PRO A 240 -3.06 11.24 14.12
C PRO A 240 -2.96 11.93 15.50
N THR A 241 -1.75 12.28 15.91
CA THR A 241 -1.49 12.96 17.18
C THR A 241 -1.33 14.47 17.03
N THR A 242 -1.16 14.96 15.80
CA THR A 242 -0.90 16.38 15.53
C THR A 242 -1.72 16.90 14.36
N ARG A 243 -2.06 18.20 14.39
CA ARG A 243 -2.73 18.88 13.26
C ARG A 243 -1.90 18.85 11.98
N ARG A 244 -0.57 18.84 12.09
CA ARG A 244 0.35 18.80 10.93
C ARG A 244 0.19 17.51 10.12
N GLN A 245 0.03 16.37 10.79
CA GLN A 245 -0.21 15.08 10.12
C GLN A 245 -1.53 15.08 9.37
N VAL A 246 -2.57 15.64 9.97
CA VAL A 246 -3.90 15.77 9.34
C VAL A 246 -3.83 16.63 8.08
N ILE A 247 -3.21 17.81 8.15
CA ILE A 247 -3.06 18.72 7.00
C ILE A 247 -2.24 18.04 5.88
N PHE A 248 -1.15 17.36 6.24
CA PHE A 248 -0.32 16.63 5.27
C PHE A 248 -1.11 15.56 4.54
N VAL A 249 -1.86 14.72 5.26
CA VAL A 249 -2.69 13.67 4.63
C VAL A 249 -3.81 14.27 3.79
N LEU A 250 -4.38 15.41 4.19
CA LEU A 250 -5.36 16.14 3.39
C LEU A 250 -4.76 16.62 2.05
N ILE A 251 -3.56 17.20 2.07
CA ILE A 251 -2.86 17.64 0.86
C ILE A 251 -2.56 16.44 -0.05
N LEU A 252 -2.13 15.30 0.51
CA LEU A 252 -1.90 14.09 -0.26
C LEU A 252 -3.18 13.53 -0.88
N ALA A 253 -4.29 13.56 -0.14
CA ALA A 253 -5.60 13.15 -0.67
C ALA A 253 -6.05 14.04 -1.82
N ALA A 254 -5.87 15.37 -1.69
CA ALA A 254 -6.17 16.32 -2.76
C ALA A 254 -5.29 16.09 -3.99
N TYR A 255 -3.98 15.86 -3.79
CA TYR A 255 -3.04 15.53 -4.86
C TYR A 255 -3.46 14.27 -5.62
N LEU A 256 -3.77 13.18 -4.90
CA LEU A 256 -4.21 11.93 -5.53
C LEU A 256 -5.54 12.09 -6.27
N SER A 257 -6.47 12.86 -5.70
CA SER A 257 -7.76 13.12 -6.36
C SER A 257 -7.58 13.88 -7.67
N LEU A 258 -6.67 14.87 -7.68
CA LEU A 258 -6.31 15.61 -8.88
C LEU A 258 -5.60 14.71 -9.91
N ASP A 259 -4.71 13.82 -9.47
CA ASP A 259 -4.00 12.88 -10.34
C ASP A 259 -4.95 11.86 -10.99
N VAL A 260 -5.92 11.33 -10.25
CA VAL A 260 -6.99 10.49 -10.80
C VAL A 260 -7.79 11.24 -11.86
N PHE A 261 -8.21 12.47 -11.56
CA PHE A 261 -8.92 13.33 -12.51
C PHE A 261 -8.09 13.55 -13.79
N MET A 262 -6.83 13.92 -13.63
CA MET A 262 -5.91 14.15 -14.74
C MET A 262 -5.63 12.88 -15.53
N THR A 263 -5.56 11.72 -14.88
CA THR A 263 -5.41 10.43 -15.53
C THR A 263 -6.58 10.14 -16.45
N LEU A 264 -7.80 10.27 -15.94
CA LEU A 264 -9.01 10.10 -16.75
C LEU A 264 -9.02 11.08 -17.93
N ALA A 265 -8.75 12.37 -17.69
CA ALA A 265 -8.69 13.38 -18.75
C ALA A 265 -7.64 13.05 -19.83
N CYS A 266 -6.46 12.54 -19.45
CA CYS A 266 -5.41 12.15 -20.39
C CYS A 266 -5.82 10.93 -21.24
N PHE A 267 -6.48 9.93 -20.64
CA PHE A 267 -6.99 8.78 -21.38
C PHE A 267 -8.13 9.17 -22.33
N THR A 268 -9.09 9.98 -21.89
CA THR A 268 -10.16 10.51 -22.77
C THR A 268 -9.56 11.29 -23.94
N ARG A 269 -8.61 12.18 -23.68
CA ARG A 269 -7.95 12.96 -24.75
C ARG A 269 -7.16 12.08 -25.70
N ARG A 270 -6.50 11.03 -25.23
CA ARG A 270 -5.84 10.06 -26.11
C ARG A 270 -6.85 9.38 -27.03
N ALA A 271 -7.97 8.88 -26.49
CA ALA A 271 -9.01 8.23 -27.29
C ALA A 271 -9.58 9.18 -28.37
N GLU A 272 -9.92 10.42 -27.99
CA GLU A 272 -10.41 11.42 -28.93
C GLU A 272 -9.36 11.78 -30.01
N ARG A 273 -8.06 11.83 -29.67
CA ARG A 273 -6.98 12.02 -30.68
C ARG A 273 -6.87 10.86 -31.65
N ASP A 274 -7.03 9.63 -31.17
CA ASP A 274 -6.97 8.43 -32.00
C ASP A 274 -8.17 8.37 -32.99
N GLU A 275 -9.30 9.00 -32.62
CA GLU A 275 -10.47 9.22 -33.49
C GLU A 275 -10.39 10.50 -34.36
N GLY A 276 -9.32 11.29 -34.24
CA GLY A 276 -9.14 12.54 -34.98
C GLY A 276 -9.99 13.73 -34.49
N ILE A 277 -10.53 13.67 -33.28
CA ILE A 277 -11.36 14.71 -32.67
C ILE A 277 -10.46 15.81 -32.05
N PRO A 278 -10.56 17.08 -32.51
CA PRO A 278 -9.75 18.17 -31.98
C PRO A 278 -10.21 18.61 -30.57
N PRO A 279 -9.33 19.20 -29.75
CA PRO A 279 -9.66 19.67 -28.40
C PRO A 279 -10.69 20.80 -28.43
N LYS A 280 -11.64 20.77 -27.48
CA LYS A 280 -12.81 21.67 -27.42
C LYS A 280 -12.57 22.92 -26.56
N ASN A 281 -11.58 22.89 -25.67
CA ASN A 281 -11.30 23.98 -24.72
C ASN A 281 -9.79 24.09 -24.43
N GLU A 282 -9.39 25.18 -23.75
CA GLU A 282 -7.99 25.46 -23.43
C GLU A 282 -7.35 24.38 -22.54
N PHE A 283 -8.13 23.75 -21.66
CA PHE A 283 -7.63 22.67 -20.81
C PHE A 283 -7.27 21.44 -21.64
N GLU A 284 -8.12 21.03 -22.57
CA GLU A 284 -7.84 19.91 -23.48
C GLU A 284 -6.64 20.20 -24.40
N VAL A 285 -6.50 21.43 -24.90
CA VAL A 285 -5.31 21.88 -25.63
C VAL A 285 -4.06 21.75 -24.78
N TRP A 286 -4.13 22.13 -23.50
CA TRP A 286 -3.02 21.98 -22.56
C TRP A 286 -2.71 20.50 -22.29
N VAL A 287 -3.72 19.64 -22.13
CA VAL A 287 -3.53 18.19 -21.96
C VAL A 287 -2.85 17.60 -23.19
N ASP A 288 -3.28 17.92 -24.40
CA ASP A 288 -2.67 17.44 -25.64
C ASP A 288 -1.20 17.83 -25.77
N LYS A 289 -0.86 19.04 -25.35
CA LYS A 289 0.50 19.56 -25.40
C LYS A 289 1.43 18.88 -24.39
N ASN A 290 0.94 18.58 -23.19
CA ASN A 290 1.77 18.08 -22.08
C ASN A 290 1.73 16.54 -21.92
N PHE A 291 0.66 15.89 -22.37
CA PHE A 291 0.41 14.45 -22.23
C PHE A 291 0.11 13.82 -23.59
N SER A 292 1.14 13.83 -24.45
CA SER A 292 1.08 13.27 -25.80
C SER A 292 0.86 11.75 -25.78
N ASN A 293 0.48 11.17 -26.93
CA ASN A 293 0.35 9.72 -27.06
C ASN A 293 1.67 8.99 -26.76
N GLN A 294 2.82 9.59 -27.10
CA GLN A 294 4.13 9.05 -26.76
C GLN A 294 4.36 9.04 -25.25
N PHE A 295 4.04 10.13 -24.56
CA PHE A 295 4.10 10.18 -23.10
C PHE A 295 3.23 9.08 -22.49
N MET A 296 1.97 8.96 -22.94
CA MET A 296 1.03 7.97 -22.40
C MET A 296 1.52 6.54 -22.60
N SER A 297 2.05 6.20 -23.77
CA SER A 297 2.58 4.86 -24.04
C SER A 297 3.84 4.53 -23.23
N HIS A 298 4.73 5.52 -23.00
CA HIS A 298 5.89 5.34 -22.11
C HIS A 298 5.47 5.32 -20.63
N ARG A 299 4.38 5.99 -20.27
CA ARG A 299 3.91 6.05 -18.88
C ARG A 299 3.20 4.76 -18.47
N PHE A 300 2.46 4.16 -19.39
CA PHE A 300 1.62 2.98 -19.19
C PHE A 300 2.09 1.83 -20.09
N GLU A 301 3.36 1.46 -19.96
CA GLU A 301 4.06 0.46 -20.81
C GLU A 301 3.36 -0.90 -20.82
N ASN A 302 2.66 -1.22 -19.74
CA ASN A 302 1.96 -2.49 -19.54
C ASN A 302 0.50 -2.50 -20.03
N MET A 303 0.02 -1.41 -20.64
CA MET A 303 -1.37 -1.33 -21.13
C MET A 303 -1.43 -1.42 -22.65
N VAL A 304 -2.26 -2.32 -23.14
CA VAL A 304 -2.76 -2.27 -24.52
C VAL A 304 -3.89 -1.25 -24.53
N ILE A 305 -3.68 -0.14 -25.23
CA ILE A 305 -4.70 0.90 -25.41
C ILE A 305 -5.24 0.70 -26.82
N GLU A 306 -6.42 0.10 -26.91
CA GLU A 306 -7.08 -0.12 -28.19
C GLU A 306 -7.58 1.23 -28.69
N GLY A 307 -7.15 1.64 -29.89
CA GLY A 307 -7.85 2.73 -30.59
C GLY A 307 -9.27 2.24 -30.88
N HIS A 308 -10.29 3.02 -30.55
CA HIS A 308 -11.68 2.72 -30.90
C HIS A 308 -11.87 2.86 -32.43
N GLY A 309 -11.29 1.93 -33.18
CA GLY A 309 -11.55 1.72 -34.59
C GLY A 309 -12.55 0.57 -34.75
N LYS A 310 -13.84 0.89 -34.62
CA LYS A 310 -14.93 0.11 -35.21
C LYS A 310 -15.93 1.06 -35.86
#